data_AF-A0A969R9B1-F1
#
_entry.id   AF-A0A969R9B1-F1
#
_cell.length_a   1.000
_cell.length_b   1.000
_cell.length_c   1.000
_cell.angle_alpha   90.00
_cell.angle_beta   90.00
_cell.angle_gamma   90.00
#
_symmetry.space_group_name_H-M   'P 1'
#
loop_
_entity.id
_entity.type
_entity.pdbx_description
1 polymer ?
#
loop_
_entity_poly.entity_id
_entity_poly.type
_entity_poly.pdbx_seq_one_letter_code
_entity_poly.pdbx_strand_id
1 'polypeptide(L)'
;MHEWILPTLSEILTRSDQPQDASDSCFWDGAHSPKDKLSAAQQRLRAEREWFGAIAALETLLEQAPPKNSDFSLRGLLLSGPLPVLSKPELLTNFATWSFTADPFATLIGIPFQLPPALDESASRETNPTLSLLPGDPISAEQFCLVLTAEFSLAMVLGENATGEPMFSFSFDPAIVERVWQTLKLRVVLTNAHQMSRLDRLFDQFPPIAPDYKQVTQFSHLLLKHLPTEDTKESPLHAEQIEIALRRTHRRTVHAAHSPASHPTHTSHTQSADVELLQAIAHEVRTPLTTIRMLTRLLLKRRDLPPDVIKRLEMIDRECNEQIDRFGLIFRAVELETSATKLESTSLTPTSLAQVLGQSIPRWQKQASQRNLTLEVILPQQMPPVVSDPTMLDQALTSLIDRSARSLPSGGHIQVEVTVAGDQLKLQLQSQMNGCDRHNPLAHYKPLLKSLGKVLMFQPETGSLSLNLTVTKNLFHALGGKLIVRQRPEQGEVLTLFLPLEPGSFDSGPLHQI
;
A
#
# COMPACT_ATOMS: atom_id res chain seq x y z
N MET A 1 38.34 3.60 17.95
CA MET A 1 37.38 3.01 16.99
C MET A 1 37.83 3.44 15.62
N HIS A 2 38.12 2.50 14.73
CA HIS A 2 38.41 2.84 13.33
C HIS A 2 37.07 3.17 12.68
N GLU A 3 36.80 4.45 12.40
CA GLU A 3 35.62 4.84 11.63
C GLU A 3 35.79 4.26 10.23
N TRP A 4 34.89 3.35 9.84
CA TRP A 4 34.87 2.81 8.50
C TRP A 4 34.40 3.91 7.54
N ILE A 5 35.15 4.14 6.46
CA ILE A 5 34.94 5.28 5.56
C ILE A 5 33.74 5.05 4.62
N LEU A 6 33.44 3.78 4.31
CA LEU A 6 32.35 3.40 3.41
C LEU A 6 31.06 3.14 4.21
N PRO A 7 29.92 3.71 3.79
CA PRO A 7 28.64 3.48 4.45
C PRO A 7 28.20 2.02 4.34
N THR A 8 27.31 1.61 5.24
CA THR A 8 26.61 0.32 5.14
C THR A 8 25.44 0.41 4.15
N LEU A 9 24.85 -0.72 3.75
CA LEU A 9 23.71 -0.69 2.85
C LEU A 9 22.44 -0.24 3.58
N SER A 10 22.28 -0.63 4.86
CA SER A 10 21.19 -0.11 5.69
C SER A 10 21.25 1.41 5.80
N GLU A 11 22.45 1.98 5.97
CA GLU A 11 22.63 3.44 5.98
C GLU A 11 22.23 4.12 4.66
N ILE A 12 22.46 3.47 3.51
CA ILE A 12 22.09 4.05 2.20
C ILE A 12 20.58 4.05 2.01
N LEU A 13 19.92 2.94 2.38
CA LEU A 13 18.48 2.80 2.28
C LEU A 13 17.73 3.65 3.31
N THR A 14 18.37 4.04 4.42
CA THR A 14 17.79 4.88 5.48
C THR A 14 18.15 6.37 5.36
N ARG A 15 19.34 6.75 4.88
CA ARG A 15 19.72 8.17 4.70
C ARG A 15 18.96 8.88 3.59
N SER A 16 18.31 8.15 2.68
CA SER A 16 17.34 8.73 1.74
C SER A 16 16.14 9.38 2.41
N ASP A 17 15.94 9.16 3.72
CA ASP A 17 14.83 9.71 4.49
C ASP A 17 15.13 11.06 5.19
N GLN A 18 16.33 11.64 4.99
CA GLN A 18 16.64 13.00 5.45
C GLN A 18 16.77 13.99 4.28
N PRO A 19 16.02 15.12 4.29
CA PRO A 19 15.82 15.93 3.10
C PRO A 19 17.00 16.86 2.80
N GLN A 20 17.61 16.71 1.62
CA GLN A 20 18.18 17.81 0.84
C GLN A 20 17.56 17.76 -0.56
N ASP A 21 16.62 18.69 -0.78
CA ASP A 21 15.97 19.06 -2.04
C ASP A 21 15.27 17.98 -2.90
N ALA A 22 13.94 17.98 -2.73
CA ALA A 22 12.87 17.80 -3.73
C ALA A 22 12.71 16.48 -4.51
N SER A 23 11.45 16.04 -4.50
CA SER A 23 10.76 15.03 -5.31
C SER A 23 10.87 13.57 -4.88
N ASP A 24 9.70 13.03 -4.52
CA ASP A 24 9.27 11.64 -4.54
C ASP A 24 10.25 10.57 -4.03
N SER A 25 10.12 10.22 -2.75
CA SER A 25 10.05 8.79 -2.38
C SER A 25 9.53 8.61 -0.97
N CYS A 26 8.79 7.50 -0.86
CA CYS A 26 8.08 6.97 0.28
C CYS A 26 9.08 6.24 1.18
N PHE A 27 9.25 6.67 2.43
CA PHE A 27 9.80 5.82 3.47
C PHE A 27 9.08 6.02 4.80
N TRP A 28 8.89 4.88 5.45
CA TRP A 28 8.19 4.66 6.70
C TRP A 28 9.23 4.65 7.82
N ASP A 29 9.43 5.79 8.47
CA ASP A 29 10.13 5.85 9.76
C ASP A 29 9.07 5.92 10.89
N GLY A 30 8.80 4.76 11.49
CA GLY A 30 7.87 4.60 12.60
C GLY A 30 8.41 5.23 13.89
N ALA A 31 8.06 6.49 14.15
CA ALA A 31 8.27 7.11 15.46
C ALA A 31 7.31 6.50 16.50
N HIS A 32 7.82 5.55 17.28
CA HIS A 32 7.16 4.94 18.43
C HIS A 32 6.77 5.97 19.51
N SER A 33 5.48 5.98 19.90
CA SER A 33 5.02 6.52 21.18
C SER A 33 5.20 5.43 22.27
N PRO A 34 5.57 5.77 23.52
CA PRO A 34 6.26 4.84 24.43
C PRO A 34 5.29 3.97 25.25
N LYS A 35 4.51 3.10 24.58
CA LYS A 35 3.65 2.14 25.29
C LYS A 35 3.73 0.66 24.92
N ASP A 36 4.48 0.27 23.88
CA ASP A 36 4.81 -1.15 23.66
C ASP A 36 6.18 -1.25 23.01
N LYS A 37 7.25 -1.32 23.82
CA LYS A 37 8.52 -1.80 23.31
C LYS A 37 8.40 -3.31 23.12
N LEU A 38 8.20 -3.74 21.88
CA LEU A 38 8.50 -5.11 21.47
C LEU A 38 9.92 -5.42 21.97
N SER A 39 10.10 -6.61 22.57
CA SER A 39 11.43 -7.05 22.97
C SER A 39 12.36 -7.03 21.76
N ALA A 40 13.64 -6.72 21.94
CA ALA A 40 14.64 -6.74 20.84
C ALA A 40 14.61 -8.07 20.06
N ALA A 41 14.27 -9.17 20.73
CA ALA A 41 14.07 -10.48 20.10
C ALA A 41 12.85 -10.54 19.16
N GLN A 42 11.75 -9.86 19.51
CA GLN A 42 10.55 -9.79 18.68
C GLN A 42 10.75 -8.88 17.46
N GLN A 43 11.44 -7.75 17.63
CA GLN A 43 11.82 -6.87 16.51
C GLN A 43 12.73 -7.60 15.52
N ARG A 44 13.71 -8.36 16.03
CA ARG A 44 14.58 -9.20 15.19
C ARG A 44 13.80 -10.25 14.43
N LEU A 45 12.91 -10.98 15.11
CA LEU A 45 12.08 -12.02 14.49
C LEU A 45 11.19 -11.44 13.39
N ARG A 46 10.64 -10.24 13.61
CA ARG A 46 9.84 -9.52 12.61
C ARG A 46 10.69 -9.17 11.37
N ALA A 47 11.85 -8.55 11.56
CA ALA A 47 12.73 -8.16 10.47
C ALA A 47 13.23 -9.38 9.66
N GLU A 48 13.57 -10.48 10.35
CA GLU A 48 13.93 -11.75 9.71
C GLU A 48 12.76 -12.35 8.91
N ARG A 49 11.53 -12.30 9.44
CA ARG A 49 10.33 -12.75 8.72
C ARG A 49 10.06 -11.94 7.45
N GLU A 50 10.15 -10.62 7.54
CA GLU A 50 10.00 -9.72 6.40
C GLU A 50 11.07 -9.99 5.34
N TRP A 51 12.32 -10.19 5.74
CA TRP A 51 13.42 -10.59 4.87
C TRP A 51 13.13 -11.90 4.11
N PHE A 52 12.78 -12.99 4.81
CA PHE A 52 12.49 -14.26 4.14
C PHE A 52 11.24 -14.19 3.24
N GLY A 53 10.22 -13.43 3.66
CA GLY A 53 9.05 -13.15 2.82
C GLY A 53 9.42 -12.41 1.54
N ALA A 54 10.34 -11.45 1.62
CA ALA A 54 10.84 -10.69 0.48
C ALA A 54 11.66 -11.55 -0.48
N ILE A 55 12.45 -12.49 0.03
CA ILE A 55 13.16 -13.48 -0.81
C ILE A 55 12.15 -14.32 -1.61
N ALA A 56 11.12 -14.86 -0.95
CA ALA A 56 10.11 -15.67 -1.64
C ALA A 56 9.33 -14.86 -2.70
N ALA A 57 9.03 -13.60 -2.38
CA ALA A 57 8.40 -12.67 -3.32
C ALA A 57 9.31 -12.38 -4.52
N LEU A 58 10.60 -12.12 -4.28
CA LEU A 58 11.59 -11.88 -5.31
C LEU A 58 11.76 -13.09 -6.24
N GLU A 59 11.93 -14.29 -5.69
CA GLU A 59 12.07 -15.51 -6.50
C GLU A 59 10.88 -15.70 -7.44
N THR A 60 9.66 -15.46 -6.96
CA THR A 60 8.44 -15.54 -7.77
C THR A 60 8.41 -14.48 -8.88
N LEU A 61 8.91 -13.28 -8.60
CA LEU A 61 8.96 -12.18 -9.58
C LEU A 61 10.00 -12.48 -10.67
N LEU A 62 11.18 -13.00 -10.29
CA LEU A 62 12.24 -13.38 -11.23
C LEU A 62 11.86 -14.54 -12.17
N GLU A 63 11.02 -15.47 -11.71
CA GLU A 63 10.49 -16.55 -12.56
C GLU A 63 9.61 -16.01 -13.70
N GLN A 64 8.92 -14.91 -13.44
CA GLN A 64 8.00 -14.28 -14.40
C GLN A 64 8.69 -13.25 -15.30
N ALA A 65 9.95 -12.89 -15.01
CA ALA A 65 10.71 -11.93 -15.78
C ALA A 65 11.04 -12.48 -17.19
N PRO A 66 10.67 -11.76 -18.27
CA PRO A 66 10.96 -12.20 -19.62
C PRO A 66 12.46 -12.06 -19.95
N PRO A 67 13.00 -12.89 -20.88
CA PRO A 67 14.37 -12.75 -21.34
C PRO A 67 14.56 -11.45 -22.13
N LYS A 68 15.71 -10.78 -21.93
CA LYS A 68 16.06 -9.53 -22.61
C LYS A 68 16.63 -9.81 -24.01
N ASN A 69 15.76 -9.94 -25.01
CA ASN A 69 16.09 -10.20 -26.42
C ASN A 69 16.90 -11.49 -26.69
N SER A 70 16.74 -12.05 -27.89
CA SER A 70 17.25 -13.36 -28.30
C SER A 70 18.78 -13.54 -28.36
N ASP A 71 19.56 -12.51 -28.06
CA ASP A 71 21.03 -12.51 -28.21
C ASP A 71 21.79 -12.80 -26.90
N PHE A 72 21.15 -12.74 -25.73
CA PHE A 72 21.81 -12.95 -24.43
C PHE A 72 21.18 -14.09 -23.65
N SER A 73 22.02 -14.99 -23.10
CA SER A 73 21.57 -16.13 -22.29
C SER A 73 21.13 -15.75 -20.87
N LEU A 74 21.43 -14.53 -20.42
CA LEU A 74 21.18 -14.07 -19.05
C LEU A 74 19.99 -13.11 -18.99
N ARG A 75 19.17 -13.25 -17.95
CA ARG A 75 17.98 -12.43 -17.68
C ARG A 75 18.24 -11.25 -16.72
N GLY A 76 19.37 -11.27 -16.01
CA GLY A 76 19.76 -10.21 -15.09
C GLY A 76 21.03 -10.51 -14.28
N LEU A 77 21.37 -9.57 -13.40
CA LEU A 77 22.47 -9.63 -12.43
C LEU A 77 21.91 -9.65 -11.00
N LEU A 78 22.45 -10.52 -10.16
CA LEU A 78 22.14 -10.61 -8.74
C LEU A 78 23.41 -10.60 -7.89
N LEU A 79 23.48 -9.68 -6.94
CA LEU A 79 24.57 -9.62 -5.96
C LEU A 79 23.96 -9.84 -4.57
N SER A 80 24.55 -10.70 -3.76
CA SER A 80 24.04 -10.96 -2.40
C SER A 80 25.17 -11.14 -1.40
N GLY A 81 24.88 -11.01 -0.11
CA GLY A 81 25.85 -11.23 0.96
C GLY A 81 25.16 -11.31 2.31
N PRO A 82 25.78 -11.93 3.33
CA PRO A 82 27.00 -12.74 3.27
C PRO A 82 26.78 -14.14 2.66
N LEU A 83 25.51 -14.49 2.36
CA LEU A 83 25.09 -15.77 1.80
C LEU A 83 24.29 -15.55 0.50
N PRO A 84 24.31 -16.51 -0.44
CA PRO A 84 23.43 -16.49 -1.60
C PRO A 84 21.95 -16.48 -1.16
N VAL A 85 21.16 -15.60 -1.79
CA VAL A 85 19.73 -15.43 -1.48
C VAL A 85 18.83 -16.37 -2.28
N LEU A 86 19.23 -16.75 -3.49
CA LEU A 86 18.45 -17.63 -4.37
C LEU A 86 18.70 -19.11 -4.04
N SER A 87 17.61 -19.87 -3.97
CA SER A 87 17.63 -21.31 -3.70
C SER A 87 17.24 -22.17 -4.91
N LYS A 88 16.57 -21.57 -5.92
CA LYS A 88 16.04 -22.29 -7.09
C LYS A 88 17.08 -22.45 -8.21
N PRO A 89 17.35 -23.70 -8.69
CA PRO A 89 18.38 -23.96 -9.70
C PRO A 89 18.08 -23.34 -11.07
N GLU A 90 16.80 -23.17 -11.42
CA GLU A 90 16.39 -22.52 -12.68
C GLU A 90 16.74 -21.04 -12.71
N LEU A 91 16.71 -20.35 -11.56
CA LEU A 91 17.11 -18.95 -11.48
C LEU A 91 18.64 -18.82 -11.51
N LEU A 92 19.36 -19.73 -10.85
CA LEU A 92 20.84 -19.75 -10.86
C LEU A 92 21.44 -19.98 -12.25
N THR A 93 20.70 -20.62 -13.16
CA THR A 93 21.15 -20.83 -14.55
C THR A 93 20.85 -19.65 -15.48
N ASN A 94 19.82 -18.84 -15.15
CA ASN A 94 19.36 -17.74 -15.98
C ASN A 94 19.87 -16.36 -15.53
N PHE A 95 20.43 -16.23 -14.33
CA PHE A 95 20.94 -14.97 -13.79
C PHE A 95 22.43 -15.07 -13.48
N ALA A 96 23.18 -13.99 -13.71
CA ALA A 96 24.54 -13.89 -13.21
C ALA A 96 24.48 -13.63 -11.71
N THR A 97 24.98 -14.55 -10.88
CA THR A 97 24.90 -14.42 -9.42
C THR A 97 26.30 -14.33 -8.79
N TRP A 98 26.47 -13.38 -7.87
CA TRP A 98 27.72 -13.15 -7.16
C TRP A 98 27.44 -12.99 -5.66
N SER A 99 28.38 -13.46 -4.84
CA SER A 99 28.20 -13.45 -3.39
C SER A 99 29.36 -12.76 -2.68
N PHE A 100 29.06 -11.78 -1.84
CA PHE A 100 30.03 -11.16 -0.94
C PHE A 100 30.18 -12.00 0.32
N THR A 101 31.41 -12.23 0.78
CA THR A 101 31.66 -12.97 2.04
C THR A 101 32.90 -12.47 2.75
N ALA A 102 32.93 -12.57 4.09
CA ALA A 102 34.16 -12.41 4.85
C ALA A 102 34.98 -13.71 4.75
N ASP A 103 36.32 -13.59 4.72
CA ASP A 103 37.24 -14.66 4.29
C ASP A 103 37.29 -16.02 5.07
N PRO A 104 36.54 -16.34 6.15
CA PRO A 104 36.52 -17.73 6.64
C PRO A 104 35.73 -18.72 5.77
N PHE A 105 34.84 -18.25 4.87
CA PHE A 105 33.90 -19.12 4.14
C PHE A 105 34.26 -19.37 2.66
N ALA A 106 35.19 -18.61 2.08
CA ALA A 106 35.58 -18.75 0.68
C ALA A 106 36.12 -20.16 0.34
N THR A 107 36.72 -20.85 1.31
CA THR A 107 37.25 -22.22 1.16
C THR A 107 36.22 -23.33 1.33
N LEU A 108 35.04 -23.08 1.90
CA LEU A 108 34.02 -24.10 2.16
C LEU A 108 32.87 -24.09 1.14
N ILE A 109 32.66 -22.98 0.43
CA ILE A 109 31.55 -22.82 -0.54
C ILE A 109 31.85 -23.51 -1.90
N GLY A 110 33.00 -24.19 -2.03
CA GLY A 110 33.43 -24.87 -3.26
C GLY A 110 34.02 -26.28 -3.10
N ILE A 111 33.91 -26.92 -1.92
CA ILE A 111 34.31 -28.33 -1.79
C ILE A 111 33.13 -29.19 -2.26
N PRO A 112 33.20 -29.88 -3.41
CA PRO A 112 32.19 -30.87 -3.74
C PRO A 112 32.28 -31.95 -2.66
N PHE A 113 31.17 -32.20 -1.96
CA PHE A 113 31.03 -33.44 -1.22
C PHE A 113 31.08 -34.57 -2.26
N GLN A 114 32.27 -35.12 -2.52
CA GLN A 114 32.43 -36.30 -3.36
C GLN A 114 31.76 -37.49 -2.66
N LEU A 115 30.49 -37.70 -2.97
CA LEU A 115 29.91 -39.03 -2.94
C LEU A 115 30.60 -39.86 -4.05
N PRO A 116 30.82 -41.17 -3.86
CA PRO A 116 31.38 -42.04 -4.90
C PRO A 116 30.55 -41.94 -6.18
N PRO A 117 31.16 -42.03 -7.37
CA PRO A 117 30.50 -41.59 -8.60
C PRO A 117 29.40 -42.57 -8.99
N ALA A 118 28.19 -42.05 -9.17
CA ALA A 118 27.27 -42.60 -10.14
C ALA A 118 27.53 -41.86 -11.45
N LEU A 119 27.94 -42.62 -12.46
CA LEU A 119 28.20 -42.19 -13.83
C LEU A 119 27.04 -41.33 -14.34
N ASP A 120 27.30 -40.08 -14.68
CA ASP A 120 26.88 -39.51 -15.97
C ASP A 120 27.46 -38.11 -16.21
N GLU A 121 27.43 -37.76 -17.48
CA GLU A 121 28.35 -36.93 -18.25
C GLU A 121 28.36 -35.42 -17.93
N SER A 122 29.59 -34.88 -17.88
CA SER A 122 30.02 -33.55 -18.32
C SER A 122 29.00 -32.41 -18.44
N ALA A 123 28.99 -31.55 -17.41
CA ALA A 123 28.84 -30.10 -17.57
C ALA A 123 29.59 -29.38 -16.45
N SER A 124 30.89 -29.12 -16.64
CA SER A 124 31.64 -28.16 -15.84
C SER A 124 31.11 -26.75 -16.15
N ARG A 125 30.17 -26.24 -15.33
CA ARG A 125 29.69 -24.85 -15.39
C ARG A 125 30.11 -24.11 -14.13
N GLU A 126 30.67 -22.91 -14.32
CA GLU A 126 31.36 -22.07 -13.32
C GLU A 126 30.58 -21.93 -12.00
N THR A 127 31.27 -22.15 -10.89
CA THR A 127 30.81 -21.84 -9.53
C THR A 127 30.50 -20.35 -9.41
N ASN A 128 29.40 -19.97 -8.74
CA ASN A 128 29.05 -18.57 -8.47
C ASN A 128 30.27 -17.81 -7.92
N PRO A 129 30.76 -16.74 -8.59
CA PRO A 129 31.94 -16.02 -8.15
C PRO A 129 31.72 -15.36 -6.79
N THR A 130 32.69 -15.57 -5.90
CA THR A 130 32.69 -15.01 -4.54
C THR A 130 33.57 -13.77 -4.48
N LEU A 131 33.09 -12.72 -3.81
CA LEU A 131 33.77 -11.45 -3.59
C LEU A 131 34.17 -11.35 -2.12
N SER A 132 35.48 -11.41 -1.83
CA SER A 132 35.95 -11.23 -0.45
C SER A 132 35.73 -9.80 0.03
N LEU A 133 35.25 -9.65 1.27
CA LEU A 133 35.16 -8.38 1.98
C LEU A 133 36.40 -8.15 2.83
N LEU A 134 36.74 -6.88 3.07
CA LEU A 134 37.82 -6.54 4.00
C LEU A 134 37.46 -7.05 5.42
N PRO A 135 38.44 -7.54 6.20
CA PRO A 135 38.20 -7.94 7.58
C PRO A 135 37.61 -6.78 8.40
N GLY A 136 36.46 -7.02 9.04
CA GLY A 136 35.76 -6.02 9.83
C GLY A 136 34.88 -5.05 9.04
N ASP A 137 34.67 -5.27 7.73
CA ASP A 137 33.71 -4.47 6.95
C ASP A 137 32.29 -4.63 7.51
N PRO A 138 31.58 -3.54 7.84
CA PRO A 138 30.25 -3.61 8.45
C PRO A 138 29.21 -4.32 7.59
N ILE A 139 29.33 -4.35 6.26
CA ILE A 139 28.36 -5.08 5.42
C ILE A 139 28.47 -6.60 5.56
N SER A 140 29.51 -7.11 6.22
CA SER A 140 29.60 -8.54 6.58
C SER A 140 28.57 -8.95 7.64
N ALA A 141 28.02 -7.98 8.39
CA ALA A 141 26.97 -8.19 9.38
C ALA A 141 25.54 -7.98 8.82
N GLU A 142 25.41 -7.40 7.62
CA GLU A 142 24.13 -7.15 6.95
C GLU A 142 23.81 -8.28 5.97
N GLN A 143 22.56 -8.72 5.92
CA GLN A 143 22.09 -9.58 4.83
C GLN A 143 21.53 -8.68 3.73
N PHE A 144 21.96 -8.86 2.49
CA PHE A 144 21.51 -7.98 1.41
C PHE A 144 21.40 -8.69 0.06
N CYS A 145 20.60 -8.10 -0.82
CA CYS A 145 20.39 -8.55 -2.18
C CYS A 145 20.21 -7.33 -3.11
N LEU A 146 21.00 -7.24 -4.17
CA LEU A 146 20.85 -6.30 -5.26
C LEU A 146 20.46 -7.07 -6.52
N VAL A 147 19.39 -6.63 -7.18
CA VAL A 147 18.80 -7.28 -8.35
C VAL A 147 18.69 -6.26 -9.47
N LEU A 148 19.25 -6.60 -10.63
CA LEU A 148 19.17 -5.78 -11.84
C LEU A 148 18.63 -6.65 -12.98
N THR A 149 17.48 -6.26 -13.53
CA THR A 149 16.84 -6.96 -14.64
C THR A 149 16.52 -5.99 -15.77
N ALA A 150 15.96 -6.48 -16.87
CA ALA A 150 15.48 -5.63 -17.96
C ALA A 150 14.27 -4.76 -17.60
N GLU A 151 13.49 -5.17 -16.59
CA GLU A 151 12.19 -4.56 -16.31
C GLU A 151 12.13 -3.85 -14.96
N PHE A 152 12.95 -4.25 -13.99
CA PHE A 152 13.03 -3.63 -12.68
C PHE A 152 14.42 -3.75 -12.07
N SER A 153 14.68 -2.92 -11.08
CA SER A 153 15.84 -3.01 -10.20
C SER A 153 15.40 -2.92 -8.74
N LEU A 154 16.03 -3.70 -7.87
CA LEU A 154 15.64 -3.82 -6.47
C LEU A 154 16.86 -3.98 -5.58
N ALA A 155 16.93 -3.19 -4.51
CA ALA A 155 17.86 -3.39 -3.40
C ALA A 155 17.08 -3.81 -2.16
N MET A 156 17.55 -4.82 -1.44
CA MET A 156 16.98 -5.31 -0.18
C MET A 156 18.08 -5.49 0.85
N VAL A 157 17.83 -5.11 2.10
CA VAL A 157 18.78 -5.24 3.21
C VAL A 157 18.04 -5.61 4.48
N LEU A 158 18.58 -6.57 5.22
CA LEU A 158 18.31 -6.82 6.62
C LEU A 158 19.57 -6.45 7.41
N GLY A 159 19.50 -5.36 8.16
CA GLY A 159 20.60 -4.85 8.96
C GLY A 159 20.07 -4.13 10.20
N GLU A 160 20.75 -3.08 10.64
CA GLU A 160 20.39 -2.30 11.82
C GLU A 160 20.09 -0.84 11.43
N ASN A 161 19.11 -0.24 12.11
CA ASN A 161 18.80 1.17 11.95
C ASN A 161 19.80 2.06 12.74
N ALA A 162 19.66 3.39 12.65
CA ALA A 162 20.54 4.33 13.36
C ALA A 162 20.55 4.17 14.91
N THR A 163 19.56 3.47 15.46
CA THR A 163 19.45 3.16 16.90
C THR A 163 19.97 1.77 17.27
N GLY A 164 20.47 0.99 16.31
CA GLY A 164 20.95 -0.38 16.51
C GLY A 164 19.84 -1.43 16.57
N GLU A 165 18.61 -1.10 16.17
CA GLU A 165 17.50 -2.05 16.12
C GLU A 165 17.46 -2.76 14.76
N PRO A 166 17.21 -4.09 14.73
CA PRO A 166 17.18 -4.85 13.49
C PRO A 166 16.00 -4.44 12.61
N MET A 167 16.27 -4.20 11.34
CA MET A 167 15.29 -3.69 10.38
C MET A 167 15.49 -4.29 9.00
N PHE A 168 14.38 -4.67 8.37
CA PHE A 168 14.34 -5.00 6.95
C PHE A 168 13.95 -3.76 6.14
N SER A 169 14.63 -3.53 5.02
CA SER A 169 14.36 -2.42 4.12
C SER A 169 14.57 -2.83 2.67
N PHE A 170 13.81 -2.25 1.75
CA PHE A 170 13.99 -2.46 0.33
C PHE A 170 13.66 -1.19 -0.46
N SER A 171 14.20 -1.06 -1.67
CA SER A 171 13.89 0.04 -2.58
C SER A 171 13.99 -0.39 -4.04
N PHE A 172 13.04 0.08 -4.84
CA PHE A 172 13.07 -0.01 -6.30
C PHE A 172 13.54 1.28 -6.98
N ASP A 173 13.86 2.33 -6.22
CA ASP A 173 14.34 3.60 -6.79
C ASP A 173 15.70 3.37 -7.46
N PRO A 174 15.82 3.62 -8.79
CA PRO A 174 17.08 3.44 -9.52
C PRO A 174 18.24 4.24 -8.92
N ALA A 175 17.98 5.43 -8.36
CA ALA A 175 19.01 6.26 -7.74
C ALA A 175 19.52 5.65 -6.42
N ILE A 176 18.66 4.95 -5.66
CA ILE A 176 19.07 4.18 -4.48
C ILE A 176 19.85 2.94 -4.90
N VAL A 177 19.34 2.18 -5.87
CA VAL A 177 19.99 0.98 -6.42
C VAL A 177 21.38 1.31 -6.96
N GLU A 178 21.54 2.42 -7.67
CA GLU A 178 22.83 2.86 -8.18
C GLU A 178 23.80 3.22 -7.04
N ARG A 179 23.35 3.92 -6.00
CA ARG A 179 24.18 4.21 -4.81
C ARG A 179 24.62 2.95 -4.07
N VAL A 180 23.73 1.95 -3.94
CA VAL A 180 24.05 0.63 -3.39
C VAL A 180 25.13 -0.03 -4.24
N TRP A 181 24.97 -0.02 -5.57
CA TRP A 181 25.97 -0.54 -6.50
C TRP A 181 27.33 0.15 -6.35
N GLN A 182 27.39 1.49 -6.35
CA GLN A 182 28.64 2.23 -6.20
C GLN A 182 29.37 1.87 -4.89
N THR A 183 28.59 1.67 -3.82
CA THR A 183 29.09 1.31 -2.50
C THR A 183 29.67 -0.12 -2.46
N LEU A 184 29.05 -1.06 -3.17
CA LEU A 184 29.57 -2.41 -3.37
C LEU A 184 30.78 -2.40 -4.30
N LYS A 185 30.73 -1.64 -5.39
CA LYS A 185 31.80 -1.48 -6.38
C LYS A 185 33.10 -1.00 -5.74
N LEU A 186 33.04 -0.01 -4.85
CA LEU A 186 34.23 0.45 -4.11
C LEU A 186 34.89 -0.68 -3.31
N ARG A 187 34.10 -1.56 -2.69
CA ARG A 187 34.62 -2.73 -1.96
C ARG A 187 35.24 -3.76 -2.91
N VAL A 188 34.59 -4.04 -4.03
CA VAL A 188 35.13 -4.92 -5.09
C VAL A 188 36.46 -4.39 -5.62
N VAL A 189 36.60 -3.09 -5.85
CA VAL A 189 37.87 -2.50 -6.33
C VAL A 189 39.00 -2.72 -5.32
N LEU A 190 38.71 -2.66 -4.02
CA LEU A 190 39.71 -2.84 -2.96
C LEU A 190 40.17 -4.29 -2.79
N THR A 191 39.27 -5.27 -2.96
CA THR A 191 39.56 -6.68 -2.64
C THR A 191 39.60 -7.61 -3.85
N ASN A 192 38.89 -7.28 -4.92
CA ASN A 192 38.64 -8.14 -6.08
C ASN A 192 38.80 -7.39 -7.41
N ALA A 193 39.83 -6.52 -7.53
CA ALA A 193 40.03 -5.65 -8.70
C ALA A 193 40.01 -6.38 -10.05
N HIS A 194 40.49 -7.62 -10.11
CA HIS A 194 40.50 -8.46 -11.32
C HIS A 194 39.10 -8.79 -11.86
N GLN A 195 38.09 -8.84 -10.98
CA GLN A 195 36.71 -9.13 -11.35
C GLN A 195 35.92 -7.88 -11.77
N MET A 196 36.44 -6.68 -11.48
CA MET A 196 35.73 -5.42 -11.69
C MET A 196 35.30 -5.21 -13.14
N SER A 197 36.17 -5.55 -14.11
CA SER A 197 35.88 -5.45 -15.54
C SER A 197 34.75 -6.37 -16.02
N ARG A 198 34.49 -7.49 -15.31
CA ARG A 198 33.38 -8.41 -15.60
C ARG A 198 32.08 -7.86 -15.01
N LEU A 199 32.15 -7.34 -13.79
CA LEU A 199 31.00 -6.72 -13.13
C LEU A 199 30.51 -5.45 -13.81
N ASP A 200 31.42 -4.55 -14.21
CA ASP A 200 31.04 -3.32 -14.94
C ASP A 200 30.32 -3.65 -16.24
N ARG A 201 30.81 -4.65 -17.00
CA ARG A 201 30.13 -5.11 -18.22
C ARG A 201 28.72 -5.66 -17.95
N LEU A 202 28.51 -6.33 -16.82
CA LEU A 202 27.18 -6.86 -16.45
C LEU A 202 26.26 -5.72 -16.00
N PHE A 203 26.77 -4.74 -15.27
CA PHE A 203 26.01 -3.57 -14.87
C PHE A 203 25.62 -2.71 -16.09
N ASP A 204 26.52 -2.53 -17.05
CA ASP A 204 26.22 -1.83 -18.32
C ASP A 204 25.15 -2.57 -19.15
N GLN A 205 25.08 -3.90 -19.04
CA GLN A 205 24.03 -4.71 -19.67
C GLN A 205 22.68 -4.58 -18.97
N PHE A 206 22.69 -4.41 -17.64
CA PHE A 206 21.51 -4.31 -16.79
C PHE A 206 21.59 -3.05 -15.92
N PRO A 207 21.42 -1.85 -16.51
CA PRO A 207 21.44 -0.61 -15.74
C PRO A 207 20.21 -0.54 -14.81
N PRO A 208 20.29 0.21 -13.69
CA PRO A 208 19.15 0.46 -12.83
C PRO A 208 17.98 1.09 -13.61
N ILE A 209 16.82 0.44 -13.57
CA ILE A 209 15.60 0.86 -14.27
C ILE A 209 14.46 1.02 -13.26
N ALA A 210 13.68 2.08 -13.41
CA ALA A 210 12.49 2.31 -12.60
C ALA A 210 11.44 1.22 -12.93
N PRO A 211 10.89 0.52 -11.93
CA PRO A 211 9.92 -0.54 -12.19
C PRO A 211 8.60 0.00 -12.74
N ASP A 212 7.87 -0.84 -13.46
CA ASP A 212 6.42 -0.62 -13.65
C ASP A 212 5.73 -0.69 -12.27
N TYR A 213 4.76 0.18 -12.02
CA TYR A 213 3.93 0.16 -10.81
C TYR A 213 3.32 -1.23 -10.57
N LYS A 214 3.07 -2.02 -11.63
CA LYS A 214 2.61 -3.40 -11.53
C LYS A 214 3.61 -4.31 -10.82
N GLN A 215 4.90 -4.16 -11.07
CA GLN A 215 5.94 -4.97 -10.45
C GLN A 215 6.10 -4.65 -8.97
N VAL A 216 6.05 -3.36 -8.63
CA VAL A 216 6.05 -2.93 -7.22
C VAL A 216 4.83 -3.48 -6.50
N THR A 217 3.64 -3.34 -7.10
CA THR A 217 2.38 -3.86 -6.54
C THR A 217 2.42 -5.38 -6.36
N GLN A 218 2.94 -6.10 -7.36
CA GLN A 218 3.06 -7.55 -7.32
C GLN A 218 4.07 -8.00 -6.26
N PHE A 219 5.22 -7.35 -6.17
CA PHE A 219 6.21 -7.61 -5.14
C PHE A 219 5.62 -7.40 -3.74
N SER A 220 4.96 -6.26 -3.50
CA SER A 220 4.31 -5.97 -2.22
C SER A 220 3.21 -6.98 -1.88
N HIS A 221 2.39 -7.39 -2.86
CA HIS A 221 1.37 -8.41 -2.65
C HIS A 221 1.98 -9.78 -2.29
N LEU A 222 3.04 -10.19 -3.00
CA LEU A 222 3.75 -11.43 -2.70
C LEU A 222 4.46 -11.36 -1.35
N LEU A 223 5.06 -10.24 -0.98
CA LEU A 223 5.69 -10.04 0.32
C LEU A 223 4.66 -10.28 1.44
N LEU A 224 3.50 -9.63 1.35
CA LEU A 224 2.42 -9.79 2.33
C LEU A 224 1.89 -11.23 2.40
N LYS A 225 1.79 -11.93 1.27
CA LYS A 225 1.37 -13.33 1.23
C LYS A 225 2.33 -14.27 1.97
N HIS A 226 3.62 -13.96 1.97
CA HIS A 226 4.65 -14.77 2.63
C HIS A 226 4.93 -14.36 4.08
N LEU A 227 4.26 -13.32 4.60
CA LEU A 227 4.29 -12.97 6.01
C LEU A 227 3.30 -13.85 6.80
N PRO A 228 3.75 -14.63 7.79
CA PRO A 228 2.85 -15.42 8.62
C PRO A 228 1.95 -14.52 9.48
N THR A 229 0.63 -14.71 9.41
CA THR A 229 -0.37 -14.01 10.24
C THR A 229 -0.22 -14.34 11.73
N GLU A 230 -0.24 -13.34 12.60
CA GLU A 230 -0.07 -13.51 14.07
C GLU A 230 -1.25 -14.16 14.80
N ASP A 231 -2.31 -14.59 14.10
CA ASP A 231 -3.58 -15.00 14.72
C ASP A 231 -3.69 -16.46 15.16
N THR A 232 -2.65 -17.29 15.04
CA THR A 232 -2.66 -18.60 15.71
C THR A 232 -2.30 -18.47 17.18
N LYS A 233 -3.33 -18.27 18.02
CA LYS A 233 -3.34 -18.81 19.39
C LYS A 233 -3.22 -20.34 19.31
N GLU A 234 -2.01 -20.84 19.08
CA GLU A 234 -1.72 -22.27 19.16
C GLU A 234 -0.51 -22.53 20.08
N SER A 235 -0.74 -23.50 20.95
CA SER A 235 0.02 -23.94 22.12
C SER A 235 1.55 -23.85 22.05
N PRO A 236 2.23 -23.67 23.20
CA PRO A 236 3.69 -23.55 23.33
C PRO A 236 4.51 -24.78 22.88
N LEU A 237 3.85 -25.84 22.36
CA LEU A 237 4.48 -27.04 21.83
C LEU A 237 4.88 -26.92 20.34
N HIS A 238 4.37 -25.92 19.60
CA HIS A 238 4.74 -25.70 18.19
C HIS A 238 5.95 -24.77 18.00
N ALA A 239 6.20 -23.84 18.92
CA ALA A 239 7.40 -23.00 18.89
C ALA A 239 8.69 -23.81 19.06
N GLU A 240 8.66 -24.83 19.93
CA GLU A 240 9.78 -25.75 20.15
C GLU A 240 9.98 -26.69 18.94
N GLN A 241 8.90 -27.08 18.24
CA GLN A 241 8.99 -27.88 17.01
C GLN A 241 9.52 -27.08 15.81
N ILE A 242 9.21 -25.78 15.73
CA ILE A 242 9.76 -24.88 14.70
C ILE A 242 11.22 -24.54 15.00
N GLU A 243 11.62 -24.33 16.26
CA GLU A 243 13.04 -24.17 16.62
C GLU A 243 13.85 -25.45 16.34
N ILE A 244 13.27 -26.63 16.56
CA ILE A 244 13.88 -27.91 16.20
C ILE A 244 13.91 -28.13 14.68
N ALA A 245 12.91 -27.67 13.93
CA ALA A 245 12.92 -27.69 12.46
C ALA A 245 13.96 -26.72 11.86
N LEU A 246 14.11 -25.54 12.45
CA LEU A 246 15.10 -24.51 12.09
C LEU A 246 16.54 -24.91 12.48
N ARG A 247 16.72 -25.77 13.49
CA ARG A 247 18.02 -26.39 13.82
C ARG A 247 18.33 -27.65 12.99
N ARG A 248 17.33 -28.29 12.37
CA ARG A 248 17.49 -29.54 11.59
C ARG A 248 18.06 -29.33 10.18
N THR A 249 18.08 -28.11 9.64
CA THR A 249 18.88 -27.77 8.45
C THR A 249 20.38 -27.81 8.71
N HIS A 250 20.82 -28.08 9.95
CA HIS A 250 22.23 -28.14 10.34
C HIS A 250 22.81 -29.54 10.60
N ARG A 251 22.12 -30.67 10.30
CA ARG A 251 22.78 -31.99 10.34
C ARG A 251 22.11 -33.11 9.52
N ARG A 252 22.83 -33.50 8.46
CA ARG A 252 22.99 -34.86 7.85
C ARG A 252 21.83 -35.50 7.05
N THR A 253 22.14 -35.72 5.77
CA THR A 253 22.11 -36.97 4.97
C THR A 253 21.10 -38.10 5.30
N VAL A 254 20.40 -38.51 4.23
CA VAL A 254 19.89 -39.85 3.88
C VAL A 254 18.78 -40.45 4.75
N HIS A 255 17.54 -40.42 4.24
CA HIS A 255 16.80 -41.65 3.93
C HIS A 255 15.60 -41.37 3.01
N ALA A 256 15.38 -42.29 2.09
CA ALA A 256 14.37 -42.27 1.05
C ALA A 256 12.99 -42.76 1.52
N ALA A 257 11.98 -42.30 0.78
CA ALA A 257 10.91 -43.10 0.14
C ALA A 257 9.46 -42.98 0.65
N HIS A 258 8.59 -42.92 -0.37
CA HIS A 258 7.15 -43.24 -0.47
C HIS A 258 6.08 -42.13 -0.29
N SER A 259 5.44 -41.84 -1.44
CA SER A 259 4.13 -41.26 -1.76
C SER A 259 2.94 -41.78 -0.89
N PRO A 260 1.66 -41.29 -1.02
CA PRO A 260 1.10 -40.50 -2.11
C PRO A 260 0.10 -39.36 -1.76
N ALA A 261 -0.31 -38.71 -2.85
CA ALA A 261 -1.21 -37.57 -3.01
C ALA A 261 -2.51 -37.57 -2.19
N SER A 262 -2.91 -36.36 -1.80
CA SER A 262 -4.31 -35.96 -1.69
C SER A 262 -4.45 -34.50 -2.13
N HIS A 263 -5.24 -34.28 -3.17
CA HIS A 263 -5.73 -32.95 -3.55
C HIS A 263 -6.80 -32.50 -2.55
N PRO A 264 -6.75 -31.27 -2.03
CA PRO A 264 -7.96 -30.60 -1.60
C PRO A 264 -8.44 -29.65 -2.71
N THR A 265 -9.66 -29.93 -3.14
CA THR A 265 -10.58 -29.06 -3.87
C THR A 265 -10.54 -27.61 -3.38
N HIS A 266 -10.15 -26.70 -4.28
CA HIS A 266 -10.36 -25.26 -4.12
C HIS A 266 -11.83 -24.92 -4.33
N THR A 267 -12.55 -24.66 -3.24
CA THR A 267 -13.80 -23.89 -3.29
C THR A 267 -13.83 -22.90 -2.12
N SER A 268 -14.05 -21.62 -2.47
CA SER A 268 -14.45 -20.48 -1.62
C SER A 268 -13.50 -19.94 -0.53
N HIS A 269 -12.41 -19.24 -0.90
CA HIS A 269 -11.69 -18.34 0.01
C HIS A 269 -11.26 -16.97 -0.57
N THR A 270 -11.65 -16.61 -1.80
CA THR A 270 -11.29 -15.31 -2.40
C THR A 270 -12.05 -14.10 -1.83
N GLN A 271 -13.01 -14.29 -0.91
CA GLN A 271 -13.88 -13.20 -0.43
C GLN A 271 -13.26 -12.37 0.70
N SER A 272 -12.43 -12.95 1.57
CA SER A 272 -11.86 -12.24 2.73
C SER A 272 -10.58 -11.47 2.41
N ALA A 273 -9.79 -11.95 1.45
CA ALA A 273 -8.47 -11.37 1.12
C ALA A 273 -8.55 -9.93 0.58
N ASP A 274 -9.52 -9.61 -0.28
CA ASP A 274 -9.70 -8.24 -0.81
C ASP A 274 -10.10 -7.26 0.31
N VAL A 275 -10.87 -7.72 1.29
CA VAL A 275 -11.36 -6.89 2.40
C VAL A 275 -10.26 -6.65 3.41
N GLU A 276 -9.58 -7.71 3.85
CA GLU A 276 -8.46 -7.62 4.80
C GLU A 276 -7.36 -6.70 4.24
N LEU A 277 -7.09 -6.79 2.93
CA LEU A 277 -6.16 -5.89 2.25
C LEU A 277 -6.62 -4.43 2.29
N LEU A 278 -7.89 -4.14 2.01
CA LEU A 278 -8.42 -2.78 2.06
C LEU A 278 -8.44 -2.21 3.47
N GLN A 279 -8.70 -3.06 4.48
CA GLN A 279 -8.63 -2.68 5.89
C GLN A 279 -7.20 -2.32 6.29
N ALA A 280 -6.22 -3.16 5.92
CA ALA A 280 -4.82 -2.91 6.16
C ALA A 280 -4.36 -1.61 5.47
N ILE A 281 -4.66 -1.42 4.18
CA ILE A 281 -4.30 -0.20 3.44
C ILE A 281 -4.92 1.04 4.10
N ALA A 282 -6.20 0.99 4.49
CA ALA A 282 -6.84 2.14 5.13
C ALA A 282 -6.17 2.50 6.47
N HIS A 283 -5.75 1.50 7.26
CA HIS A 283 -5.03 1.72 8.52
C HIS A 283 -3.60 2.24 8.31
N GLU A 284 -2.87 1.65 7.38
CA GLU A 284 -1.51 2.04 7.00
C GLU A 284 -1.48 3.46 6.39
N VAL A 285 -2.54 3.90 5.68
CA VAL A 285 -2.59 5.27 5.16
C VAL A 285 -3.06 6.29 6.22
N ARG A 286 -4.01 5.91 7.07
CA ARG A 286 -4.57 6.82 8.09
C ARG A 286 -3.54 7.26 9.13
N THR A 287 -2.66 6.35 9.55
CA THR A 287 -1.65 6.60 10.58
C THR A 287 -0.65 7.70 10.19
N PRO A 288 0.08 7.63 9.07
CA PRO A 288 1.02 8.67 8.66
C PRO A 288 0.31 10.00 8.35
N LEU A 289 -0.88 9.99 7.74
CA LEU A 289 -1.65 11.23 7.51
C LEU A 289 -2.05 11.91 8.82
N THR A 290 -2.39 11.14 9.85
CA THR A 290 -2.72 11.69 11.18
C THR A 290 -1.49 12.35 11.80
N THR A 291 -0.31 11.76 11.65
CA THR A 291 0.96 12.33 12.12
C THR A 291 1.33 13.60 11.36
N ILE A 292 1.27 13.59 10.02
CA ILE A 292 1.54 14.78 9.19
C ILE A 292 0.61 15.93 9.58
N ARG A 293 -0.68 15.63 9.75
CA ARG A 293 -1.68 16.60 10.19
C ARG A 293 -1.35 17.18 11.57
N MET A 294 -0.96 16.33 12.52
CA MET A 294 -0.58 16.75 13.87
C MET A 294 0.63 17.70 13.84
N LEU A 295 1.69 17.34 13.11
CA LEU A 295 2.88 18.19 12.95
C LEU A 295 2.53 19.51 12.25
N THR A 296 1.71 19.46 11.21
CA THR A 296 1.21 20.66 10.50
C THR A 296 0.46 21.60 11.44
N ARG A 297 -0.40 21.05 12.32
CA ARG A 297 -1.11 21.82 13.34
C ARG A 297 -0.18 22.40 14.41
N LEU A 298 0.90 21.71 14.77
CA LEU A 298 1.92 22.25 15.67
C LEU A 298 2.66 23.42 15.02
N LEU A 299 2.98 23.34 13.73
CA LEU A 299 3.58 24.44 12.98
C LEU A 299 2.63 25.64 12.88
N LEU A 300 1.34 25.41 12.61
CA LEU A 300 0.32 26.48 12.56
C LEU A 300 0.13 27.23 13.88
N LYS A 301 0.57 26.68 15.02
CA LYS A 301 0.55 27.39 16.32
C LYS A 301 1.72 28.37 16.49
N ARG A 302 2.75 28.31 15.64
CA ARG A 302 3.87 29.25 15.66
C ARG A 302 3.42 30.62 15.16
N ARG A 303 3.90 31.69 15.79
CA ARG A 303 3.49 33.08 15.48
C ARG A 303 4.43 33.77 14.49
N ASP A 304 5.56 33.17 14.19
CA ASP A 304 6.69 33.70 13.41
C ASP A 304 6.73 33.20 11.96
N LEU A 305 5.63 32.60 11.47
CA LEU A 305 5.56 32.06 10.10
C LEU A 305 5.10 33.11 9.09
N PRO A 306 5.72 33.18 7.89
CA PRO A 306 5.23 33.99 6.78
C PRO A 306 3.79 33.61 6.36
N PRO A 307 2.96 34.57 5.89
CA PRO A 307 1.56 34.31 5.53
C PRO A 307 1.36 33.27 4.42
N ASP A 308 2.29 33.17 3.47
CA ASP A 308 2.28 32.18 2.40
C ASP A 308 2.57 30.75 2.92
N VAL A 309 3.47 30.62 3.89
CA VAL A 309 3.72 29.34 4.59
C VAL A 309 2.48 28.91 5.36
N ILE A 310 1.81 29.82 6.07
CA ILE A 310 0.55 29.54 6.78
C ILE A 310 -0.49 28.99 5.80
N LYS A 311 -0.70 29.64 4.65
CA LYS A 311 -1.66 29.17 3.63
C LYS A 311 -1.35 27.76 3.12
N ARG A 312 -0.07 27.43 2.93
CA ARG A 312 0.38 26.08 2.51
C ARG A 312 0.15 25.05 3.61
N LEU A 313 0.47 25.37 4.87
CA LEU A 313 0.21 24.49 6.01
C LEU A 313 -1.29 24.25 6.22
N GLU A 314 -2.13 25.26 6.07
CA GLU A 314 -3.59 25.08 6.11
C GLU A 314 -4.09 24.21 4.95
N MET A 315 -3.44 24.26 3.78
CA MET A 315 -3.75 23.36 2.67
C MET A 315 -3.38 21.92 3.02
N ILE A 316 -2.19 21.69 3.59
CA ILE A 316 -1.75 20.36 4.04
C ILE A 316 -2.70 19.80 5.14
N ASP A 317 -3.06 20.58 6.16
CA ASP A 317 -3.99 20.12 7.22
C ASP A 317 -5.35 19.70 6.64
N ARG A 318 -5.86 20.45 5.66
CA ARG A 318 -7.11 20.12 4.97
C ARG A 318 -6.98 18.83 4.16
N GLU A 319 -5.97 18.70 3.31
CA GLU A 319 -5.76 17.50 2.49
C GLU A 319 -5.59 16.25 3.37
N CYS A 320 -4.79 16.34 4.44
CA CYS A 320 -4.65 15.24 5.38
C CYS A 320 -6.00 14.88 6.05
N ASN A 321 -6.79 15.88 6.47
CA ASN A 321 -8.13 15.60 7.01
C ASN A 321 -9.03 14.89 6.00
N GLU A 322 -9.09 15.39 4.77
CA GLU A 322 -9.94 14.83 3.72
C GLU A 322 -9.56 13.38 3.38
N GLN A 323 -8.26 13.06 3.29
CA GLN A 323 -7.83 11.69 3.07
C GLN A 323 -8.08 10.79 4.28
N ILE A 324 -7.87 11.26 5.52
CA ILE A 324 -8.21 10.50 6.74
C ILE A 324 -9.70 10.16 6.75
N ASP A 325 -10.58 11.13 6.46
CA ASP A 325 -12.02 10.92 6.43
C ASP A 325 -12.41 9.95 5.31
N ARG A 326 -11.80 10.08 4.13
CA ARG A 326 -12.03 9.18 2.98
C ARG A 326 -11.65 7.73 3.30
N PHE A 327 -10.46 7.49 3.83
CA PHE A 327 -10.01 6.15 4.19
C PHE A 327 -10.80 5.59 5.39
N GLY A 328 -11.19 6.44 6.34
CA GLY A 328 -12.10 6.06 7.42
C GLY A 328 -13.45 5.56 6.89
N LEU A 329 -14.03 6.26 5.91
CA LEU A 329 -15.29 5.85 5.27
C LEU A 329 -15.13 4.54 4.47
N ILE A 330 -14.01 4.38 3.75
CA ILE A 330 -13.71 3.15 3.02
C ILE A 330 -13.60 1.96 3.98
N PHE A 331 -12.83 2.12 5.05
CA PHE A 331 -12.67 1.10 6.08
C PHE A 331 -14.03 0.69 6.67
N ARG A 332 -14.87 1.66 7.03
CA ARG A 332 -16.19 1.38 7.60
C ARG A 332 -17.10 0.67 6.61
N ALA A 333 -17.08 1.08 5.35
CA ALA A 333 -17.85 0.43 4.32
C ALA A 333 -17.39 -1.01 4.08
N VAL A 334 -16.07 -1.26 4.11
CA VAL A 334 -15.48 -2.60 4.03
C VAL A 334 -15.93 -3.49 5.20
N GLU A 335 -15.88 -2.99 6.44
CA GLU A 335 -16.37 -3.73 7.62
C GLU A 335 -17.84 -4.17 7.47
N LEU A 336 -18.68 -3.30 6.91
CA LEU A 336 -20.10 -3.56 6.66
C LEU A 336 -20.31 -4.64 5.60
N GLU A 337 -19.45 -4.72 4.57
CA GLU A 337 -19.53 -5.77 3.54
C GLU A 337 -19.15 -7.16 4.07
N THR A 338 -18.20 -7.24 5.01
CA THR A 338 -17.80 -8.53 5.61
C THR A 338 -18.69 -9.01 6.73
N SER A 339 -19.34 -8.09 7.42
CA SER A 339 -20.20 -8.41 8.55
C SER A 339 -21.58 -8.84 8.05
N ALA A 340 -21.64 -9.96 7.34
CA ALA A 340 -22.87 -10.51 6.74
C ALA A 340 -24.00 -10.83 7.75
N THR A 341 -23.76 -10.66 9.06
CA THR A 341 -24.69 -11.04 10.13
C THR A 341 -24.97 -9.97 11.19
N LYS A 342 -24.47 -8.72 11.10
CA LYS A 342 -24.86 -7.67 12.06
C LYS A 342 -24.98 -6.27 11.46
N LEU A 343 -26.20 -5.92 11.04
CA LEU A 343 -26.68 -4.53 11.02
C LEU A 343 -26.70 -3.88 12.42
N GLU A 344 -26.43 -4.65 13.49
CA GLU A 344 -26.44 -4.23 14.89
C GLU A 344 -25.29 -3.29 15.31
N SER A 345 -24.30 -3.03 14.44
CA SER A 345 -23.07 -2.31 14.81
C SER A 345 -23.10 -0.80 14.61
N THR A 346 -24.17 -0.25 14.01
CA THR A 346 -24.31 1.22 13.84
C THR A 346 -25.38 1.72 14.80
N SER A 347 -24.97 2.52 15.79
CA SER A 347 -25.89 3.12 16.76
C SER A 347 -26.69 4.24 16.09
N LEU A 348 -27.83 3.89 15.51
CA LEU A 348 -28.74 4.87 14.94
C LEU A 348 -29.47 5.61 16.07
N THR A 349 -29.44 6.93 16.00
CA THR A 349 -30.02 7.82 17.02
C THR A 349 -30.82 8.94 16.35
N PRO A 350 -31.77 9.55 17.07
CA PRO A 350 -32.39 10.80 16.65
C PRO A 350 -31.33 11.85 16.32
N THR A 351 -31.32 12.27 15.06
CA THR A 351 -30.28 13.11 14.48
C THR A 351 -30.91 14.33 13.84
N SER A 352 -30.46 15.52 14.23
CA SER A 352 -30.84 16.75 13.56
C SER A 352 -30.10 16.88 12.23
N LEU A 353 -30.76 16.51 11.13
CA LEU A 353 -30.17 16.65 9.79
C LEU A 353 -29.86 18.12 9.47
N ALA A 354 -30.63 19.07 10.02
CA ALA A 354 -30.36 20.49 9.89
C ALA A 354 -29.00 20.89 10.47
N GLN A 355 -28.61 20.33 11.63
CA GLN A 355 -27.30 20.59 12.22
C GLN A 355 -26.17 19.97 11.41
N VAL A 356 -26.35 18.73 10.94
CA VAL A 356 -25.39 18.05 10.07
C VAL A 356 -25.16 18.91 8.82
N LEU A 357 -26.22 19.20 8.06
CA LEU A 357 -26.13 20.00 6.84
C LEU A 357 -25.60 21.41 7.09
N GLY A 358 -25.96 22.04 8.22
CA GLY A 358 -25.44 23.37 8.59
C GLY A 358 -23.92 23.41 8.73
N GLN A 359 -23.30 22.31 9.15
CA GLN A 359 -21.84 22.18 9.24
C GLN A 359 -21.22 21.78 7.90
N SER A 360 -21.89 20.92 7.13
CA SER A 360 -21.32 20.36 5.89
C SER A 360 -21.43 21.31 4.69
N ILE A 361 -22.54 22.04 4.55
CA ILE A 361 -22.82 22.88 3.37
C ILE A 361 -21.70 23.91 3.11
N PRO A 362 -21.23 24.70 4.10
CA PRO A 362 -20.15 25.66 3.86
C PRO A 362 -18.86 25.00 3.36
N ARG A 363 -18.54 23.81 3.89
CA ARG A 363 -17.38 23.01 3.44
C ARG A 363 -17.56 22.55 2.00
N TRP A 364 -18.73 22.01 1.65
CA TRP A 364 -19.04 21.54 0.31
C TRP A 364 -19.03 22.66 -0.72
N GLN A 365 -19.60 23.82 -0.38
CA GLN A 365 -19.60 25.00 -1.26
C GLN A 365 -18.18 25.50 -1.53
N LYS A 366 -17.34 25.52 -0.49
CA LYS A 366 -15.92 25.85 -0.63
C LYS A 366 -15.19 24.87 -1.55
N GLN A 367 -15.35 23.56 -1.34
CA GLN A 367 -14.75 22.52 -2.18
C GLN A 367 -15.21 22.60 -3.65
N ALA A 368 -16.51 22.84 -3.88
CA ALA A 368 -17.06 23.04 -5.22
C ALA A 368 -16.44 24.28 -5.89
N SER A 369 -16.37 25.40 -5.18
CA SER A 369 -15.80 26.65 -5.72
C SER A 369 -14.33 26.51 -6.13
N GLN A 370 -13.54 25.74 -5.39
CA GLN A 370 -12.13 25.47 -5.71
C GLN A 370 -11.96 24.68 -7.03
N ARG A 371 -13.00 23.95 -7.45
CA ARG A 371 -13.05 23.25 -8.75
C ARG A 371 -13.80 24.04 -9.82
N ASN A 372 -14.08 25.33 -9.58
CA ASN A 372 -14.92 26.18 -10.43
C ASN A 372 -16.34 25.62 -10.64
N LEU A 373 -16.92 25.00 -9.62
CA LEU A 373 -18.29 24.49 -9.64
C LEU A 373 -19.18 25.35 -8.75
N THR A 374 -20.48 25.36 -9.06
CA THR A 374 -21.50 25.98 -8.21
C THR A 374 -22.28 24.90 -7.45
N LEU A 375 -22.48 25.08 -6.14
CA LEU A 375 -23.28 24.20 -5.30
C LEU A 375 -24.44 24.99 -4.68
N GLU A 376 -25.66 24.67 -5.09
CA GLU A 376 -26.90 25.18 -4.50
C GLU A 376 -27.52 24.13 -3.58
N VAL A 377 -27.99 24.57 -2.40
CA VAL A 377 -28.65 23.70 -1.43
C VAL A 377 -29.99 24.32 -1.02
N ILE A 378 -31.07 23.59 -1.28
CA ILE A 378 -32.45 23.99 -1.01
C ILE A 378 -32.96 23.14 0.15
N LEU A 379 -33.31 23.78 1.26
CA LEU A 379 -33.78 23.14 2.48
C LEU A 379 -35.24 23.54 2.76
N PRO A 380 -36.07 22.65 3.35
CA PRO A 380 -37.40 23.01 3.80
C PRO A 380 -37.30 23.95 5.01
N GLN A 381 -38.36 24.74 5.24
CA GLN A 381 -38.40 25.68 6.37
C GLN A 381 -38.34 24.96 7.73
N GLN A 382 -38.91 23.75 7.81
CA GLN A 382 -38.85 22.87 8.97
C GLN A 382 -38.27 21.53 8.54
N MET A 383 -37.30 21.05 9.31
CA MET A 383 -36.64 19.78 9.05
C MET A 383 -36.76 18.89 10.30
N PRO A 384 -37.67 17.90 10.29
CA PRO A 384 -37.78 16.95 11.39
C PRO A 384 -36.50 16.14 11.57
N PRO A 385 -36.21 15.66 12.80
CA PRO A 385 -35.10 14.76 13.06
C PRO A 385 -35.26 13.43 12.33
N VAL A 386 -34.13 12.84 11.94
CA VAL A 386 -34.05 11.53 11.28
C VAL A 386 -33.39 10.51 12.20
N VAL A 387 -33.56 9.23 11.92
CA VAL A 387 -32.86 8.16 12.64
C VAL A 387 -31.60 7.78 11.87
N SER A 388 -30.43 8.20 12.37
CA SER A 388 -29.13 7.92 11.73
C SER A 388 -27.94 8.03 12.70
N ASP A 389 -26.74 7.80 12.20
CA ASP A 389 -25.49 8.18 12.87
C ASP A 389 -25.04 9.54 12.28
N PRO A 390 -25.01 10.63 13.06
CA PRO A 390 -24.72 11.96 12.53
C PRO A 390 -23.33 12.09 11.93
N THR A 391 -22.34 11.41 12.51
CA THR A 391 -20.93 11.52 12.08
C THR A 391 -20.69 10.76 10.80
N MET A 392 -21.19 9.53 10.72
CA MET A 392 -21.09 8.71 9.51
C MET A 392 -21.97 9.26 8.39
N LEU A 393 -23.12 9.86 8.72
CA LEU A 393 -23.98 10.51 7.74
C LEU A 393 -23.29 11.73 7.10
N ASP A 394 -22.63 12.59 7.88
CA ASP A 394 -21.83 13.70 7.34
C ASP A 394 -20.76 13.20 6.36
N GLN A 395 -20.01 12.17 6.75
CA GLN A 395 -18.95 11.60 5.92
C GLN A 395 -19.50 10.98 4.63
N ALA A 396 -20.57 10.21 4.72
CA ALA A 396 -21.21 9.57 3.56
C ALA A 396 -21.79 10.60 2.59
N LEU A 397 -22.45 11.65 3.09
CA LEU A 397 -22.95 12.76 2.28
C LEU A 397 -21.81 13.54 1.63
N THR A 398 -20.74 13.82 2.36
CA THR A 398 -19.55 14.51 1.83
C THR A 398 -18.90 13.72 0.69
N SER A 399 -18.79 12.40 0.85
CA SER A 399 -18.30 11.50 -0.21
C SER A 399 -19.18 11.52 -1.46
N LEU A 400 -20.51 11.55 -1.30
CA LEU A 400 -21.43 11.68 -2.43
C LEU A 400 -21.25 13.01 -3.18
N ILE A 401 -21.16 14.13 -2.45
CA ILE A 401 -20.97 15.45 -3.05
C ILE A 401 -19.63 15.53 -3.78
N ASP A 402 -18.56 15.03 -3.18
CA ASP A 402 -17.24 15.03 -3.79
C ASP A 402 -17.16 14.11 -5.03
N ARG A 403 -17.86 12.96 -5.02
CA ARG A 403 -18.06 12.12 -6.22
C ARG A 403 -18.78 12.88 -7.33
N SER A 404 -19.88 13.57 -7.02
CA SER A 404 -20.61 14.39 -7.99
C SER A 404 -19.73 15.52 -8.55
N ALA A 405 -19.00 16.22 -7.70
CA ALA A 405 -18.10 17.29 -8.10
C ALA A 405 -16.99 16.80 -9.05
N ARG A 406 -16.36 15.64 -8.77
CA ARG A 406 -15.34 15.06 -9.66
C ARG A 406 -15.88 14.65 -11.04
N SER A 407 -17.17 14.35 -11.13
CA SER A 407 -17.79 13.95 -12.39
C SER A 407 -18.15 15.11 -13.30
N LEU A 408 -18.03 16.36 -12.81
CA LEU A 408 -18.38 17.55 -13.57
C LEU A 408 -17.13 18.28 -14.09
N PRO A 409 -17.20 18.83 -15.32
CA PRO A 409 -16.20 19.76 -15.80
C PRO A 409 -16.31 21.11 -15.06
N SER A 410 -15.26 21.93 -15.16
CA SER A 410 -15.26 23.32 -14.70
C SER A 410 -16.47 24.08 -15.25
N GLY A 411 -17.14 24.86 -14.40
CA GLY A 411 -18.40 25.56 -14.71
C GLY A 411 -19.67 24.76 -14.41
N GLY A 412 -19.55 23.49 -14.02
CA GLY A 412 -20.68 22.64 -13.65
C GLY A 412 -21.48 23.14 -12.43
N HIS A 413 -22.70 22.64 -12.32
CA HIS A 413 -23.64 22.99 -11.27
C HIS A 413 -24.12 21.74 -10.51
N ILE A 414 -24.14 21.82 -9.20
CA ILE A 414 -24.65 20.77 -8.30
C ILE A 414 -25.81 21.37 -7.50
N GLN A 415 -26.95 20.69 -7.51
CA GLN A 415 -28.11 21.06 -6.71
C GLN A 415 -28.43 19.95 -5.71
N VAL A 416 -28.56 20.31 -4.44
CA VAL A 416 -29.05 19.45 -3.37
C VAL A 416 -30.39 19.98 -2.90
N GLU A 417 -31.44 19.19 -3.03
CA GLU A 417 -32.78 19.53 -2.55
C GLU A 417 -33.19 18.57 -1.44
N VAL A 418 -33.61 19.12 -0.30
CA VAL A 418 -34.20 18.35 0.81
C VAL A 418 -35.69 18.60 0.84
N THR A 419 -36.48 17.53 0.88
CA THR A 419 -37.95 17.60 0.98
C THR A 419 -38.46 16.59 1.99
N VAL A 420 -39.56 16.92 2.67
CA VAL A 420 -40.31 15.97 3.49
C VAL A 420 -41.20 15.15 2.56
N ALA A 421 -41.13 13.82 2.65
CA ALA A 421 -41.87 12.90 1.81
C ALA A 421 -42.47 11.79 2.66
N GLY A 422 -43.67 12.03 3.21
CA GLY A 422 -44.32 11.09 4.12
C GLY A 422 -43.56 10.97 5.44
N ASP A 423 -43.19 9.75 5.80
CA ASP A 423 -42.43 9.39 7.01
C ASP A 423 -40.90 9.45 6.82
N GLN A 424 -40.43 10.10 5.75
CA GLN A 424 -39.02 10.18 5.39
C GLN A 424 -38.62 11.60 4.95
N LEU A 425 -37.34 11.95 5.15
CA LEU A 425 -36.70 13.02 4.40
C LEU A 425 -36.11 12.46 3.10
N LYS A 426 -36.38 13.16 2.00
CA LYS A 426 -35.82 12.89 0.68
C LYS A 426 -34.75 13.95 0.39
N LEU A 427 -33.49 13.52 0.31
CA LEU A 427 -32.38 14.28 -0.23
C LEU A 427 -32.20 13.92 -1.70
N GLN A 428 -32.29 14.88 -2.61
CA GLN A 428 -32.02 14.68 -4.02
C GLN A 428 -30.80 15.50 -4.45
N LEU A 429 -29.81 14.82 -5.02
CA LEU A 429 -28.59 15.40 -5.55
C LEU A 429 -28.60 15.27 -7.06
N GLN A 430 -28.52 16.41 -7.75
CA GLN A 430 -28.50 16.53 -9.20
C GLN A 430 -27.21 17.23 -9.64
N SER A 431 -26.59 16.72 -10.70
CA SER A 431 -25.36 17.29 -11.27
C SER A 431 -25.62 17.68 -12.72
N GLN A 432 -25.48 18.96 -13.03
CA GLN A 432 -25.82 19.56 -14.31
C GLN A 432 -24.58 20.18 -14.96
N MET A 433 -24.43 19.97 -16.27
CA MET A 433 -23.43 20.66 -17.08
C MET A 433 -24.04 21.97 -17.60
N ASN A 434 -24.00 23.02 -16.78
CA ASN A 434 -24.45 24.33 -17.23
C ASN A 434 -23.27 25.05 -17.89
N GLY A 435 -23.42 25.45 -19.17
CA GLY A 435 -22.47 26.34 -19.85
C GLY A 435 -21.38 25.71 -20.72
N CYS A 436 -21.37 24.39 -20.96
CA CYS A 436 -20.57 23.84 -22.05
C CYS A 436 -21.30 24.06 -23.38
N ASP A 437 -20.64 24.76 -24.30
CA ASP A 437 -21.05 24.90 -25.69
C ASP A 437 -21.48 23.51 -26.22
N ARG A 438 -22.73 23.35 -26.66
CA ARG A 438 -23.28 22.07 -27.14
C ARG A 438 -22.50 21.49 -28.33
N HIS A 439 -21.57 22.25 -28.89
CA HIS A 439 -20.66 21.89 -29.97
C HIS A 439 -19.24 21.47 -29.52
N ASN A 440 -18.92 21.45 -28.22
CA ASN A 440 -17.62 20.96 -27.76
C ASN A 440 -17.63 19.41 -27.60
N PRO A 441 -16.81 18.65 -28.36
CA PRO A 441 -16.73 17.20 -28.23
C PRO A 441 -16.25 16.70 -26.86
N LEU A 442 -15.77 17.60 -25.97
CA LEU A 442 -15.46 17.31 -24.56
C LEU A 442 -16.70 17.25 -23.64
N ALA A 443 -17.92 17.50 -24.15
CA ALA A 443 -19.18 17.44 -23.40
C ALA A 443 -19.55 16.03 -22.87
N HIS A 444 -18.75 15.01 -23.21
CA HIS A 444 -18.84 13.66 -22.65
C HIS A 444 -17.67 13.38 -21.70
N TYR A 445 -17.43 14.26 -20.71
CA TYR A 445 -16.51 13.91 -19.62
C TYR A 445 -17.18 12.87 -18.72
N LYS A 446 -16.98 11.59 -19.04
CA LYS A 446 -17.28 10.48 -18.13
C LYS A 446 -15.94 9.94 -17.63
N PRO A 447 -15.57 10.17 -16.36
CA PRO A 447 -14.37 9.57 -15.79
C PRO A 447 -14.31 8.08 -16.09
N LEU A 448 -13.18 7.59 -16.60
CA LEU A 448 -12.97 6.16 -16.81
C LEU A 448 -12.77 5.50 -15.44
N LEU A 449 -13.87 5.09 -14.81
CA LEU A 449 -13.80 4.36 -13.54
C LEU A 449 -13.54 2.88 -13.81
N LYS A 450 -12.44 2.37 -13.27
CA LYS A 450 -12.11 0.94 -13.27
C LYS A 450 -12.49 0.34 -11.92
N SER A 451 -13.16 -0.81 -11.93
CA SER A 451 -13.43 -1.55 -10.69
C SER A 451 -12.11 -2.04 -10.10
N LEU A 452 -11.88 -1.77 -8.82
CA LEU A 452 -10.78 -2.31 -8.05
C LEU A 452 -11.37 -3.25 -6.99
N GLY A 453 -11.39 -4.54 -7.31
CA GLY A 453 -12.15 -5.54 -6.56
C GLY A 453 -13.66 -5.26 -6.60
N LYS A 454 -14.37 -5.70 -5.57
CA LYS A 454 -15.84 -5.48 -5.43
C LYS A 454 -16.20 -4.18 -4.73
N VAL A 455 -15.27 -3.64 -3.93
CA VAL A 455 -15.54 -2.54 -3.00
C VAL A 455 -15.22 -1.18 -3.58
N LEU A 456 -14.16 -1.05 -4.36
CA LEU A 456 -13.64 0.24 -4.82
C LEU A 456 -13.75 0.43 -6.33
N MET A 457 -13.76 1.70 -6.71
CA MET A 457 -13.56 2.20 -8.07
C MET A 457 -12.31 3.07 -8.07
N PHE A 458 -11.48 2.92 -9.09
CA PHE A 458 -10.26 3.68 -9.32
C PHE A 458 -10.42 4.52 -10.58
N GLN A 459 -10.07 5.80 -10.50
CA GLN A 459 -9.99 6.71 -11.64
C GLN A 459 -8.51 6.87 -12.04
N PRO A 460 -8.04 6.26 -13.14
CA PRO A 460 -6.63 6.29 -13.53
C PRO A 460 -6.07 7.69 -13.77
N GLU A 461 -6.90 8.60 -14.29
CA GLU A 461 -6.45 9.95 -14.68
C GLU A 461 -6.14 10.82 -13.46
N THR A 462 -6.79 10.56 -12.32
CA THR A 462 -6.66 11.37 -11.10
C THR A 462 -6.07 10.59 -9.93
N GLY A 463 -5.81 9.29 -10.10
CA GLY A 463 -5.44 8.38 -9.01
C GLY A 463 -6.53 8.21 -7.93
N SER A 464 -7.74 8.71 -8.16
CA SER A 464 -8.78 8.78 -7.12
C SER A 464 -9.45 7.43 -6.86
N LEU A 465 -9.61 7.09 -5.57
CA LEU A 465 -10.36 5.92 -5.10
C LEU A 465 -11.75 6.32 -4.58
N SER A 466 -12.80 5.63 -5.00
CA SER A 466 -14.15 5.82 -4.45
C SER A 466 -14.81 4.49 -4.17
N LEU A 467 -15.77 4.46 -3.25
CA LEU A 467 -16.60 3.27 -3.07
C LEU A 467 -17.36 2.93 -4.35
N ASN A 468 -17.51 1.64 -4.63
CA ASN A 468 -18.46 1.14 -5.61
C ASN A 468 -19.87 1.54 -5.18
N LEU A 469 -20.76 1.70 -6.16
CA LEU A 469 -22.13 2.09 -5.94
C LEU A 469 -22.90 1.09 -5.06
N THR A 470 -22.65 -0.21 -5.21
CA THR A 470 -23.27 -1.23 -4.37
C THR A 470 -22.89 -1.04 -2.90
N VAL A 471 -21.60 -0.88 -2.63
CA VAL A 471 -21.09 -0.62 -1.26
C VAL A 471 -21.59 0.71 -0.72
N THR A 472 -21.66 1.75 -1.57
CA THR A 472 -22.24 3.04 -1.19
C THR A 472 -23.70 2.90 -0.77
N LYS A 473 -24.49 2.09 -1.48
CA LYS A 473 -25.89 1.80 -1.10
C LYS A 473 -25.98 1.05 0.23
N ASN A 474 -25.11 0.06 0.45
CA ASN A 474 -25.07 -0.71 1.68
C ASN A 474 -24.66 0.17 2.88
N LEU A 475 -23.71 1.09 2.68
CA LEU A 475 -23.34 2.10 3.68
C LEU A 475 -24.56 2.97 4.07
N PHE A 476 -25.28 3.54 3.09
CA PHE A 476 -26.48 4.31 3.42
C PHE A 476 -27.59 3.47 4.05
N HIS A 477 -27.67 2.19 3.70
CA HIS A 477 -28.59 1.25 4.33
C HIS A 477 -28.25 1.02 5.80
N ALA A 478 -26.98 0.82 6.12
CA ALA A 478 -26.51 0.72 7.51
C ALA A 478 -26.74 1.99 8.32
N LEU A 479 -26.81 3.16 7.66
CA LEU A 479 -27.15 4.45 8.26
C LEU A 479 -28.66 4.69 8.42
N GLY A 480 -29.49 3.66 8.22
CA GLY A 480 -30.95 3.73 8.29
C GLY A 480 -31.60 4.27 7.02
N GLY A 481 -30.82 4.67 6.01
CA GLY A 481 -31.32 5.28 4.79
C GLY A 481 -31.50 4.33 3.62
N LYS A 482 -31.98 4.87 2.50
CA LYS A 482 -32.06 4.17 1.21
C LYS A 482 -31.56 5.06 0.09
N LEU A 483 -30.50 4.63 -0.59
CA LEU A 483 -29.95 5.34 -1.75
C LEU A 483 -30.46 4.75 -3.07
N ILE A 484 -31.07 5.59 -3.89
CA ILE A 484 -31.51 5.29 -5.26
C ILE A 484 -30.68 6.11 -6.24
N VAL A 485 -30.26 5.48 -7.33
CA VAL A 485 -29.49 6.13 -8.40
C VAL A 485 -30.23 5.95 -9.71
N ARG A 486 -30.50 7.05 -10.41
CA ARG A 486 -31.16 7.06 -11.71
C ARG A 486 -30.29 7.81 -12.71
N GLN A 487 -30.04 7.19 -13.85
CA GLN A 487 -29.39 7.86 -14.98
C GLN A 487 -30.46 8.50 -15.85
N ARG A 488 -30.36 9.80 -16.10
CA ARG A 488 -31.24 10.54 -17.00
C ARG A 488 -30.44 10.98 -18.23
N PRO A 489 -30.86 10.61 -19.45
CA PRO A 489 -30.11 10.90 -20.68
C PRO A 489 -29.70 12.38 -20.85
N GLU A 490 -30.55 13.31 -20.41
CA GLU A 490 -30.37 14.76 -20.58
C GLU A 490 -29.86 15.49 -19.31
N GLN A 491 -29.92 14.85 -18.14
CA GLN A 491 -29.68 15.49 -16.83
C GLN A 491 -28.58 14.81 -16.00
N GLY A 492 -27.92 13.79 -16.56
CA GLY A 492 -26.87 13.05 -15.87
C GLY A 492 -27.39 12.12 -14.77
N GLU A 493 -26.56 11.89 -13.76
CA GLU A 493 -26.89 11.04 -12.62
C GLU A 493 -27.71 11.81 -11.58
N VAL A 494 -28.87 11.26 -11.21
CA VAL A 494 -29.69 11.74 -10.09
C VAL A 494 -29.59 10.74 -8.95
N LEU A 495 -29.03 11.21 -7.84
CA LEU A 495 -28.88 10.47 -6.59
C LEU A 495 -30.02 10.89 -5.66
N THR A 496 -30.71 9.92 -5.05
CA THR A 496 -31.81 10.21 -4.13
C THR A 496 -31.66 9.35 -2.88
N LEU A 497 -31.42 10.01 -1.75
CA LEU A 497 -31.34 9.41 -0.43
C LEU A 497 -32.66 9.62 0.31
N PHE A 498 -33.19 8.56 0.88
CA PHE A 498 -34.32 8.60 1.81
C PHE A 498 -33.82 8.30 3.21
N LEU A 499 -34.18 9.13 4.19
CA LEU A 499 -33.85 8.95 5.60
C LEU A 499 -35.14 8.86 6.41
N PRO A 500 -35.34 7.83 7.25
CA PRO A 500 -36.53 7.70 8.08
C PRO A 500 -36.55 8.79 9.15
N LEU A 501 -37.73 9.36 9.36
CA LEU A 501 -37.95 10.31 10.44
C LEU A 501 -37.96 9.59 11.78
N GLU A 502 -37.66 10.35 12.84
CA GLU A 502 -37.84 9.86 14.20
C GLU A 502 -39.34 9.58 14.46
N PRO A 503 -39.69 8.36 14.93
CA PRO A 503 -41.08 8.05 15.30
C PRO A 503 -41.53 8.97 16.45
N GLY A 504 -42.52 9.82 16.17
CA GLY A 504 -43.05 10.82 17.12
C GLY A 504 -42.71 12.27 16.79
N SER A 505 -41.90 12.53 15.74
CA SER A 505 -41.57 13.90 15.29
C SER A 505 -42.69 14.60 14.51
N PHE A 506 -43.73 13.86 14.11
CA PHE A 506 -44.99 14.42 13.63
C PHE A 506 -46.01 14.45 14.76
N ASP A 507 -46.06 15.54 15.49
CA ASP A 507 -47.34 15.93 16.09
C ASP A 507 -48.21 16.44 14.93
N SER A 508 -49.23 15.65 14.62
CA SER A 508 -50.16 15.96 13.55
C SER A 508 -50.95 17.21 13.92
N GLY A 509 -50.50 18.37 13.41
CA GLY A 509 -51.39 19.52 13.23
C GLY A 509 -52.64 19.04 12.48
N PRO A 510 -53.84 19.45 12.92
CA PRO A 510 -55.07 18.73 12.63
C PRO A 510 -55.29 18.62 11.13
N LEU A 511 -55.73 17.42 10.71
CA LEU A 511 -56.32 17.16 9.40
C LEU A 511 -57.30 18.29 9.06
N HIS A 512 -56.89 19.22 8.20
CA HIS A 512 -57.84 20.03 7.47
C HIS A 512 -58.52 19.11 6.45
N GLN A 513 -59.58 18.44 6.91
CA GLN A 513 -60.71 18.18 6.03
C GLN A 513 -61.23 19.54 5.57
N ILE A 514 -61.25 19.76 4.25
CA ILE A 514 -62.40 20.21 3.45
C ILE A 514 -62.08 19.85 1.99
#